data_AF-A0AAW6D8D0-F1
#
_entry.id   AF-A0AAW6D8D0-F1
#
_cell.length_a   1.000
_cell.length_b   1.000
_cell.length_c   1.000
_cell.angle_alpha   90.00
_cell.angle_beta   90.00
_cell.angle_gamma   90.00
#
_symmetry.space_group_name_H-M   'P 1'
#
loop_
_entity.id
_entity.type
_entity.pdbx_description
1 polymer ?
#
loop_
_entity_poly.entity_id
_entity_poly.type
_entity_poly.pdbx_seq_one_letter_code
_entity_poly.pdbx_strand_id
1 'polypeptide(L)'
;MSFFHSAYYAYAGLPSLLTVVNSISKDAPMSFVGEAVGCAVAIVLTIVLIQVVGFADPKEKEESDTEKGSTNEEICGEEIVDSPMRGEVIPLSEVHDEVFSGEMMGKGCAIVPEEGKIYAPFDGKIVGLLESHHAVGIESTSGIEILIHVGMDTVKLQGRGFTAYVQDGEQVKKGQLLLEFEKEEIEKAGYEVTTPVIVTNSYEFSEIETVAFKQVERQNALLKVQRI
;
A
#
# COMPACT_ATOMS: atom_id res chain seq x y z
N MET A 1 -23.51 36.03 -18.79
CA MET A 1 -22.42 36.80 -19.41
C MET A 1 -21.19 36.66 -18.53
N SER A 2 -20.06 36.20 -19.08
CA SER A 2 -18.78 36.17 -18.35
C SER A 2 -18.24 37.60 -18.21
N PHE A 3 -17.67 37.94 -17.04
CA PHE A 3 -17.11 39.26 -16.74
C PHE A 3 -16.01 39.69 -17.75
N PHE A 4 -15.34 38.71 -18.36
CA PHE A 4 -14.27 38.92 -19.35
C PHE A 4 -14.70 38.70 -20.80
N HIS A 5 -15.98 38.47 -21.08
CA HIS A 5 -16.45 38.04 -22.41
C HIS A 5 -15.67 36.83 -22.96
N SER A 6 -15.25 35.93 -22.06
CA SER A 6 -14.42 34.78 -22.41
C SER A 6 -15.15 33.77 -23.30
N ALA A 7 -14.46 33.25 -24.30
CA ALA A 7 -14.92 32.19 -25.17
C ALA A 7 -13.96 30.99 -25.10
N TYR A 8 -14.51 29.79 -24.95
CA TYR A 8 -13.76 28.54 -24.83
C TYR A 8 -14.07 27.64 -26.02
N TYR A 9 -13.08 27.40 -26.88
CA TYR A 9 -13.26 26.68 -28.13
C TYR A 9 -12.69 25.26 -27.97
N ALA A 10 -13.56 24.28 -27.72
CA ALA A 10 -13.17 22.88 -27.57
C ALA A 10 -14.01 21.96 -28.45
N TYR A 11 -13.36 21.04 -29.15
CA TYR A 11 -13.98 19.87 -29.77
C TYR A 11 -13.77 18.69 -28.82
N ALA A 12 -14.76 18.42 -27.97
CA ALA A 12 -14.80 17.32 -27.00
C ALA A 12 -13.58 17.23 -26.06
N GLY A 13 -13.57 18.04 -24.99
CA GLY A 13 -12.63 17.89 -23.87
C GLY A 13 -13.19 18.59 -22.63
N LEU A 14 -13.09 17.93 -21.46
CA LEU A 14 -13.42 18.56 -20.18
C LEU A 14 -12.40 19.67 -19.89
N PRO A 15 -12.85 20.85 -19.41
CA PRO A 15 -11.93 21.91 -19.02
C PRO A 15 -11.03 21.43 -17.89
N SER A 16 -9.73 21.45 -18.14
CA SER A 16 -8.67 21.10 -17.19
C SER A 16 -7.47 22.05 -17.34
N LEU A 17 -6.55 22.02 -16.36
CA LEU A 17 -5.36 22.86 -16.36
C LEU A 17 -4.53 22.71 -17.66
N LEU A 18 -4.48 21.50 -18.21
CA LEU A 18 -3.76 21.21 -19.46
C LEU A 18 -4.46 21.78 -20.70
N THR A 19 -5.75 22.07 -20.61
CA THR A 19 -6.55 22.60 -21.73
C THR A 19 -6.70 24.13 -21.70
N VAL A 20 -6.10 24.83 -20.73
CA VAL A 20 -6.14 26.31 -20.64
C VAL A 20 -5.55 26.95 -21.90
N VAL A 21 -4.60 26.30 -22.56
CA VAL A 21 -4.04 26.74 -23.85
C VAL A 21 -5.09 26.86 -24.97
N ASN A 22 -6.20 26.14 -24.88
CA ASN A 22 -7.29 26.20 -25.88
C ASN A 22 -8.10 27.51 -25.79
N SER A 23 -7.88 28.31 -24.74
CA SER A 23 -8.48 29.64 -24.61
C SER A 23 -7.66 30.75 -25.31
N ILE A 24 -6.52 30.40 -25.92
CA ILE A 24 -5.70 31.35 -26.69
C ILE A 24 -6.34 31.54 -28.08
N SER A 25 -7.06 32.64 -28.25
CA SER A 25 -7.64 33.04 -29.53
C SER A 25 -7.28 34.49 -29.87
N LYS A 26 -7.00 34.76 -31.15
CA LYS A 26 -6.76 36.11 -31.67
C LYS A 26 -8.01 36.99 -31.62
N ASP A 27 -9.18 36.37 -31.74
CA ASP A 27 -10.47 37.06 -31.76
C ASP A 27 -10.98 37.38 -30.34
N ALA A 28 -10.41 36.73 -29.31
CA ALA A 28 -10.78 36.93 -27.91
C ALA A 28 -9.55 36.83 -26.98
N PRO A 29 -8.61 37.79 -27.05
CA PRO A 29 -7.30 37.71 -26.38
C PRO A 29 -7.40 37.74 -24.85
N MET A 30 -8.49 38.29 -24.30
CA MET A 30 -8.74 38.31 -22.85
C MET A 30 -9.22 36.97 -22.29
N SER A 31 -9.56 36.00 -23.14
CA SER A 31 -10.08 34.69 -22.69
C SER A 31 -9.04 33.91 -21.90
N PHE A 32 -7.79 33.89 -22.36
CA PHE A 32 -6.70 33.23 -21.63
C PHE A 32 -6.43 33.85 -20.26
N VAL A 33 -6.39 35.18 -20.20
CA VAL A 33 -6.18 35.89 -18.93
C VAL A 33 -7.36 35.66 -17.99
N GLY A 34 -8.59 35.71 -18.50
CA GLY A 34 -9.79 35.45 -17.72
C GLY A 34 -9.84 34.03 -17.16
N GLU A 35 -9.46 33.03 -17.95
CA GLU A 35 -9.38 31.63 -17.52
C GLU A 35 -8.29 31.42 -16.47
N ALA A 36 -7.09 31.96 -16.70
CA ALA A 36 -5.97 31.87 -15.75
C ALA A 36 -6.30 32.52 -14.40
N VAL A 37 -6.93 33.70 -14.41
CA VAL A 37 -7.42 34.37 -13.20
C VAL A 37 -8.53 33.55 -12.55
N GLY A 38 -9.44 32.97 -13.32
CA GLY A 38 -10.49 32.08 -12.82
C GLY A 38 -9.93 30.87 -12.08
N CYS A 39 -8.93 30.19 -12.65
CA CYS A 39 -8.24 29.07 -11.99
C CYS A 39 -7.56 29.51 -10.68
N ALA A 40 -6.87 30.65 -10.69
CA ALA A 40 -6.20 31.16 -9.50
C ALA A 40 -7.21 31.51 -8.38
N VAL A 41 -8.32 32.16 -8.74
CA VAL A 41 -9.40 32.48 -7.79
C VAL A 41 -10.03 31.21 -7.25
N ALA A 42 -10.28 30.20 -8.08
CA ALA A 42 -10.84 28.93 -7.64
C ALA A 42 -9.93 28.22 -6.60
N ILE A 43 -8.62 28.17 -6.84
CA ILE A 43 -7.66 27.57 -5.89
C ILE A 43 -7.66 28.34 -4.56
N VAL A 44 -7.51 29.67 -4.62
CA VAL A 44 -7.44 30.51 -3.41
C VAL A 44 -8.76 30.46 -2.64
N LEU A 45 -9.89 30.53 -3.33
CA LEU A 45 -11.21 30.50 -2.72
C LEU A 45 -11.50 29.14 -2.08
N THR A 46 -11.08 28.04 -2.70
CA THR A 46 -11.15 26.69 -2.10
C THR A 46 -10.31 26.62 -0.82
N ILE A 47 -9.06 27.08 -0.82
CA ILE A 47 -8.20 27.10 0.38
C ILE A 47 -8.84 27.93 1.49
N VAL A 48 -9.32 29.14 1.19
CA VAL A 48 -9.95 30.03 2.16
C VAL A 48 -11.24 29.40 2.72
N LEU A 49 -12.06 28.78 1.86
CA LEU A 49 -13.26 28.07 2.31
C LEU A 49 -12.93 26.88 3.20
N ILE A 50 -11.86 26.12 2.91
CA ILE A 50 -11.40 25.03 3.79
C ILE A 50 -11.01 25.60 5.16
N GLN A 51 -10.27 26.70 5.20
CA GLN A 51 -9.82 27.33 6.46
C GLN A 51 -10.96 27.96 7.27
N VAL A 52 -12.01 28.49 6.62
CA VAL A 52 -13.12 29.19 7.30
C VAL A 52 -14.29 28.27 7.64
N VAL A 53 -14.67 27.37 6.73
CA VAL A 53 -15.83 26.48 6.89
C VAL A 53 -15.43 25.19 7.61
N GLY A 54 -14.19 24.72 7.42
CA GLY A 54 -13.72 23.45 7.97
C GLY A 54 -14.43 22.27 7.31
N PHE A 55 -13.76 21.61 6.38
CA PHE A 55 -14.18 20.28 5.91
C PHE A 55 -13.50 19.24 6.79
N ALA A 56 -14.24 18.25 7.29
CA ALA A 56 -13.62 17.02 7.74
C ALA A 56 -13.14 16.30 6.49
N ASP A 57 -11.82 16.18 6.31
CA ASP A 57 -11.28 15.33 5.26
C ASP A 57 -11.93 13.94 5.36
N PRO A 58 -12.47 13.37 4.27
CA PRO A 58 -12.66 11.93 4.24
C PRO A 58 -11.27 11.34 4.44
N LYS A 59 -11.06 10.67 5.58
CA LYS A 59 -9.74 10.21 6.06
C LYS A 59 -8.92 9.49 4.97
N GLU A 60 -8.14 10.24 4.22
CA GLU A 60 -6.74 9.90 3.97
C GLU A 60 -6.01 10.25 5.26
N LYS A 61 -5.46 9.23 5.93
CA LYS A 61 -4.80 9.42 7.22
C LYS A 61 -3.34 9.77 6.97
N GLU A 62 -3.04 11.06 6.95
CA GLU A 62 -1.74 11.55 7.40
C GLU A 62 -1.89 12.23 8.77
N GLU A 63 -0.99 11.79 9.66
CA GLU A 63 -0.33 12.53 10.74
C GLU A 63 -1.17 13.42 11.66
N SER A 64 -1.55 12.84 12.81
CA SER A 64 -1.81 13.57 14.04
C SER A 64 -0.50 13.68 14.82
N ASP A 65 0.14 14.83 14.69
CA ASP A 65 1.16 15.31 15.62
C ASP A 65 0.54 15.42 17.03
N THR A 66 1.03 14.60 17.97
CA THR A 66 0.86 14.85 19.39
C THR A 66 2.18 14.59 20.07
N GLU A 67 2.89 15.69 20.36
CA GLU A 67 4.17 15.68 21.02
C GLU A 67 4.14 14.97 22.39
N LYS A 68 5.05 14.00 22.48
CA LYS A 68 5.99 13.70 23.57
C LYS A 68 5.45 13.20 24.92
N GLY A 69 5.49 11.88 25.05
CA GLY A 69 6.15 11.22 26.18
C GLY A 69 7.49 10.64 25.73
N SER A 70 8.58 11.22 26.21
CA SER A 70 9.97 10.86 25.92
C SER A 70 10.35 9.45 26.38
N THR A 71 10.77 8.61 25.45
CA THR A 71 12.01 7.82 25.57
C THR A 71 12.68 7.79 24.20
N ASN A 72 13.62 8.72 23.99
CA ASN A 72 14.68 8.54 23.02
C ASN A 72 15.48 7.30 23.44
N GLU A 73 15.16 6.16 22.84
CA GLU A 73 16.21 5.20 22.51
C GLU A 73 16.49 5.39 21.02
N GLU A 74 17.71 5.83 20.71
CA GLU A 74 18.26 5.69 19.38
C GLU A 74 18.18 4.20 19.00
N ILE A 75 17.23 3.81 18.16
CA ILE A 75 17.28 2.50 17.53
C ILE A 75 18.17 2.63 16.30
N CYS A 76 19.48 2.75 16.54
CA CYS A 76 20.46 2.18 15.63
C CYS A 76 20.35 0.66 15.81
N GLY A 77 19.30 0.08 15.23
CA GLY A 77 18.84 -1.24 15.60
C GLY A 77 18.33 -1.99 14.39
N GLU A 78 18.94 -3.14 14.20
CA GLU A 78 18.48 -4.21 13.36
C GLU A 78 17.16 -4.75 13.92
N GLU A 79 16.15 -4.82 13.05
CA GLU A 79 14.84 -5.40 13.38
C GLU A 79 14.63 -6.69 12.60
N ILE A 80 13.98 -7.66 13.24
CA ILE A 80 13.70 -8.96 12.65
C ILE A 80 12.20 -9.07 12.37
N VAL A 81 11.88 -9.39 11.13
CA VAL A 81 10.55 -9.82 10.71
C VAL A 81 10.56 -11.34 10.69
N ASP A 82 9.70 -11.96 11.50
CA ASP A 82 9.58 -13.40 11.53
C ASP A 82 8.77 -13.94 10.35
N SER A 83 8.94 -15.23 10.07
CA SER A 83 8.16 -15.90 9.04
C SER A 83 6.69 -16.02 9.45
N PRO A 84 5.75 -15.57 8.60
CA PRO A 84 4.32 -15.69 8.86
C PRO A 84 3.80 -17.12 8.62
N MET A 85 4.59 -18.00 8.02
CA MET A 85 4.20 -19.36 7.69
C MET A 85 5.40 -20.31 7.61
N ARG A 86 5.14 -21.61 7.53
CA ARG A 86 6.15 -22.64 7.28
C ARG A 86 6.21 -22.94 5.78
N GLY A 87 7.41 -23.01 5.23
CA GLY A 87 7.58 -23.30 3.81
C GLY A 87 9.00 -23.12 3.29
N GLU A 88 9.12 -23.30 1.98
CA GLU A 88 10.37 -23.07 1.25
C GLU A 88 10.51 -21.58 0.92
N VAL A 89 11.64 -20.96 1.27
CA VAL A 89 11.93 -19.56 0.99
C VAL A 89 12.65 -19.46 -0.35
N ILE A 90 12.08 -18.66 -1.25
CA ILE A 90 12.63 -18.35 -2.58
C ILE A 90 12.82 -16.84 -2.74
N PRO A 91 13.81 -16.39 -3.53
CA PRO A 91 13.96 -14.98 -3.83
C PRO A 91 12.76 -14.47 -4.66
N LEU A 92 12.46 -13.17 -4.57
CA LEU A 92 11.37 -12.58 -5.35
C LEU A 92 11.57 -12.75 -6.86
N SER A 93 12.83 -12.80 -7.34
CA SER A 93 13.14 -13.03 -8.75
C SER A 93 12.67 -14.39 -9.30
N GLU A 94 12.28 -15.34 -8.44
CA GLU A 94 11.70 -16.63 -8.84
C GLU A 94 10.15 -16.63 -8.84
N VAL A 95 9.52 -15.53 -8.44
CA VAL A 95 8.05 -15.38 -8.48
C VAL A 95 7.59 -15.09 -9.91
N HIS A 96 6.54 -15.77 -10.37
CA HIS A 96 5.98 -15.60 -11.72
C HIS A 96 5.03 -14.38 -11.85
N ASP A 97 5.46 -13.22 -11.37
CA ASP A 97 4.72 -11.97 -11.48
C ASP A 97 5.70 -10.78 -11.47
N GLU A 98 5.62 -9.93 -12.50
CA GLU A 98 6.60 -8.85 -12.72
C GLU A 98 6.59 -7.81 -11.59
N VAL A 99 5.44 -7.57 -10.96
CA VAL A 99 5.30 -6.60 -9.87
C VAL A 99 6.06 -7.07 -8.64
N PHE A 100 5.98 -8.36 -8.32
CA PHE A 100 6.72 -8.96 -7.20
C PHE A 100 8.18 -9.24 -7.56
N SER A 101 8.45 -9.86 -8.71
CA SER A 101 9.81 -10.23 -9.12
C SER A 101 10.71 -9.03 -9.40
N GLY A 102 10.10 -7.91 -9.79
CA GLY A 102 10.78 -6.63 -9.99
C GLY A 102 10.88 -5.77 -8.73
N GLU A 103 10.46 -6.26 -7.56
CA GLU A 103 10.46 -5.54 -6.28
C GLU A 103 9.68 -4.20 -6.34
N MET A 104 8.70 -4.07 -7.25
CA MET A 104 7.99 -2.81 -7.48
C MET A 104 7.09 -2.42 -6.30
N MET A 105 6.63 -3.42 -5.53
CA MET A 105 5.87 -3.24 -4.28
C MET A 105 6.76 -3.17 -3.04
N GLY A 106 8.08 -3.25 -3.22
CA GLY A 106 9.06 -3.26 -2.14
C GLY A 106 9.92 -4.53 -2.11
N LYS A 107 10.86 -4.55 -1.16
CA LYS A 107 11.83 -5.63 -0.97
C LYS A 107 11.28 -6.73 -0.05
N GLY A 108 11.76 -7.95 -0.22
CA GLY A 108 11.37 -9.07 0.62
C GLY A 108 11.75 -10.42 0.02
N CYS A 109 10.94 -11.42 0.28
CA CYS A 109 11.08 -12.77 -0.26
C CYS A 109 9.71 -13.39 -0.54
N ALA A 110 9.68 -14.53 -1.20
CA ALA A 110 8.46 -15.34 -1.30
C ALA A 110 8.63 -16.68 -0.58
N ILE A 111 7.51 -17.22 -0.11
CA ILE A 111 7.45 -18.52 0.55
C ILE A 111 6.55 -19.44 -0.27
N VAL A 112 7.01 -20.64 -0.60
CA VAL A 112 6.17 -21.73 -1.08
C VAL A 112 5.60 -22.46 0.14
N PRO A 113 4.31 -22.25 0.48
CA PRO A 113 3.76 -22.70 1.75
C PRO A 113 3.63 -24.23 1.83
N GLU A 114 3.96 -24.78 2.99
CA GLU A 114 3.63 -26.18 3.33
C GLU A 114 2.23 -26.32 3.94
N GLU A 115 1.74 -25.26 4.60
CA GLU A 115 0.43 -25.21 5.23
C GLU A 115 -0.34 -23.95 4.83
N GLY A 116 -1.66 -24.04 4.88
CA GLY A 116 -2.56 -22.96 4.49
C GLY A 116 -2.80 -21.89 5.55
N LYS A 117 -1.82 -21.54 6.40
CA LYS A 117 -2.05 -20.64 7.54
C LYS A 117 -1.05 -19.50 7.56
N ILE A 118 -1.56 -18.29 7.80
CA ILE A 118 -0.78 -17.06 7.92
C ILE A 118 -0.88 -16.54 9.34
N TYR A 119 0.27 -16.26 9.93
CA TYR A 119 0.41 -15.73 11.27
C TYR A 119 1.07 -14.35 11.25
N ALA A 120 0.77 -13.54 12.26
CA ALA A 120 1.40 -12.23 12.41
C ALA A 120 2.92 -12.38 12.66
N PRO A 121 3.79 -11.73 11.86
CA PRO A 121 5.24 -11.80 12.02
C PRO A 121 5.74 -11.00 13.23
N PHE A 122 4.96 -10.02 13.69
CA PHE A 122 5.27 -9.15 14.81
C PHE A 122 4.00 -8.62 15.47
N ASP A 123 4.17 -7.93 16.59
CA ASP A 123 3.12 -7.12 17.20
C ASP A 123 2.84 -5.90 16.33
N GLY A 124 1.57 -5.61 16.06
CA GLY A 124 1.22 -4.54 15.14
C GLY A 124 -0.28 -4.39 14.95
N LYS A 125 -0.64 -3.86 13.79
CA LYS A 125 -2.02 -3.56 13.43
C LYS A 125 -2.28 -3.94 11.98
N ILE A 126 -3.46 -4.49 11.72
CA ILE A 126 -3.93 -4.70 10.36
C ILE A 126 -4.23 -3.34 9.74
N VAL A 127 -3.54 -3.03 8.65
CA VAL A 127 -3.68 -1.77 7.90
C VAL A 127 -4.32 -1.96 6.53
N GLY A 128 -4.46 -3.21 6.09
CA GLY A 128 -5.23 -3.55 4.92
C GLY A 128 -5.63 -5.02 4.93
N LEU A 129 -6.91 -5.28 4.70
CA LEU A 129 -7.43 -6.62 4.43
C LEU A 129 -8.29 -6.55 3.18
N LEU A 130 -7.89 -7.23 2.12
CA LEU A 130 -8.64 -7.22 0.86
C LEU A 130 -9.94 -8.01 1.00
N GLU A 131 -11.00 -7.60 0.29
CA GLU A 131 -12.33 -8.25 0.36
C GLU A 131 -12.30 -9.74 0.02
N SER A 132 -11.38 -10.15 -0.85
CA SER A 132 -11.17 -11.56 -1.22
C SER A 132 -10.23 -12.31 -0.28
N HIS A 133 -9.72 -11.65 0.77
CA HIS A 133 -8.88 -12.22 1.84
C HIS A 133 -7.60 -12.92 1.38
N HIS A 134 -7.16 -12.70 0.14
CA HIS A 134 -5.92 -13.30 -0.38
C HIS A 134 -4.67 -12.52 0.03
N ALA A 135 -4.81 -11.30 0.55
CA ALA A 135 -3.68 -10.53 1.05
C ALA A 135 -4.03 -9.78 2.34
N VAL A 136 -3.03 -9.63 3.20
CA VAL A 136 -3.10 -8.90 4.45
C VAL A 136 -1.88 -7.99 4.60
N GLY A 137 -2.15 -6.73 4.92
CA GLY A 137 -1.16 -5.70 5.27
C GLY A 137 -1.10 -5.50 6.79
N ILE A 138 0.10 -5.51 7.35
CA ILE A 138 0.35 -5.39 8.78
C ILE A 138 1.43 -4.33 9.00
N GLU A 139 1.12 -3.33 9.82
CA GLU A 139 2.09 -2.32 10.27
C GLU A 139 2.57 -2.69 11.67
N SER A 140 3.88 -2.80 11.86
CA SER A 140 4.47 -3.05 13.17
C SER A 140 4.37 -1.83 14.07
N THR A 141 4.50 -2.00 15.39
CA THR A 141 4.62 -0.86 16.30
C THR A 141 5.88 -0.01 16.07
N SER A 142 6.83 -0.52 15.28
CA SER A 142 8.04 0.16 14.84
C SER A 142 7.89 0.79 13.44
N GLY A 143 6.74 0.70 12.79
CA GLY A 143 6.50 1.29 11.48
C GLY A 143 7.04 0.48 10.30
N ILE A 144 7.35 -0.81 10.48
CA ILE A 144 7.61 -1.73 9.34
C ILE A 144 6.25 -2.16 8.79
N GLU A 145 6.01 -1.90 7.51
CA GLU A 145 4.79 -2.35 6.83
C GLU A 145 5.08 -3.63 6.04
N ILE A 146 4.37 -4.71 6.38
CA ILE A 146 4.45 -5.99 5.68
C ILE A 146 3.16 -6.26 4.91
N LEU A 147 3.30 -6.58 3.62
CA LEU A 147 2.26 -7.20 2.82
C LEU A 147 2.54 -8.70 2.67
N ILE A 148 1.56 -9.53 3.04
CA ILE A 148 1.55 -10.96 2.78
C ILE A 148 0.50 -11.23 1.72
N HIS A 149 0.92 -11.67 0.53
CA HIS A 149 0.03 -11.90 -0.62
C HIS A 149 0.00 -13.39 -0.97
N VAL A 150 -1.10 -14.09 -0.74
CA VAL A 150 -1.20 -15.54 -0.97
C VAL A 150 -1.43 -15.82 -2.44
N GLY A 151 -0.42 -16.42 -3.08
CA GLY A 151 -0.54 -16.90 -4.45
C GLY A 151 -0.60 -15.80 -5.50
N MET A 152 -0.60 -16.20 -6.77
CA MET A 152 -0.68 -15.27 -7.90
C MET A 152 -2.09 -15.26 -8.48
N ASP A 153 -2.61 -14.07 -8.80
CA ASP A 153 -3.96 -13.89 -9.37
C ASP A 153 -5.13 -14.43 -8.52
N THR A 154 -4.88 -14.81 -7.26
CA THR A 154 -5.86 -15.43 -6.35
C THR A 154 -7.02 -14.52 -5.97
N VAL A 155 -6.90 -13.20 -6.19
CA VAL A 155 -8.02 -12.25 -6.15
C VAL A 155 -9.22 -12.72 -7.01
N LYS A 156 -8.95 -13.43 -8.12
CA LYS A 156 -9.96 -13.97 -9.04
C LYS A 156 -10.80 -15.08 -8.41
N LEU A 157 -10.38 -15.66 -7.29
CA LEU A 157 -11.16 -16.62 -6.51
C LEU A 157 -12.28 -15.95 -5.70
N GLN A 158 -12.27 -14.62 -5.57
CA GLN A 158 -13.31 -13.83 -4.89
C GLN A 158 -13.60 -14.34 -3.48
N GLY A 159 -12.54 -14.67 -2.73
CA GLY A 159 -12.64 -15.19 -1.36
C GLY A 159 -12.89 -16.68 -1.23
N ARG A 160 -13.10 -17.42 -2.34
CA ARG A 160 -13.20 -18.89 -2.27
C ARG A 160 -11.87 -19.50 -1.86
N GLY A 161 -11.92 -20.40 -0.90
CA GLY A 161 -10.73 -21.03 -0.32
C GLY A 161 -9.97 -20.13 0.65
N PHE A 162 -10.53 -18.99 1.09
CA PHE A 162 -9.91 -18.10 2.08
C PHE A 162 -10.84 -17.85 3.27
N THR A 163 -10.28 -17.85 4.47
CA THR A 163 -10.96 -17.50 5.72
C THR A 163 -10.12 -16.48 6.48
N ALA A 164 -10.70 -15.31 6.77
CA ALA A 164 -10.05 -14.30 7.60
C ALA A 164 -10.46 -14.43 9.07
N TYR A 165 -9.49 -14.27 9.96
CA TYR A 165 -9.67 -14.31 11.42
C TYR A 165 -9.50 -12.94 12.09
N VAL A 166 -9.15 -11.94 11.29
CA VAL A 166 -8.92 -10.55 11.72
C VAL A 166 -9.70 -9.59 10.85
N GLN A 167 -9.84 -8.35 11.32
CA GLN A 167 -10.49 -7.26 10.59
C GLN A 167 -9.54 -6.09 10.36
N ASP A 168 -9.86 -5.25 9.39
CA ASP A 168 -9.10 -4.04 9.15
C ASP A 168 -9.11 -3.11 10.37
N GLY A 169 -7.93 -2.56 10.71
CA GLY A 169 -7.73 -1.75 11.91
C GLY A 169 -7.54 -2.52 13.22
N GLU A 170 -7.64 -3.84 13.23
CA GLU A 170 -7.45 -4.68 14.42
C GLU A 170 -5.99 -4.70 14.88
N GLN A 171 -5.75 -4.69 16.20
CA GLN A 171 -4.42 -4.92 16.77
C GLN A 171 -4.15 -6.42 16.85
N VAL A 172 -2.97 -6.84 16.40
CA VAL A 172 -2.55 -8.24 16.39
C VAL A 172 -1.27 -8.44 17.18
N LYS A 173 -1.14 -9.63 17.76
CA LYS A 173 0.07 -10.07 18.45
C LYS A 173 0.87 -11.01 17.58
N LYS A 174 2.20 -10.98 17.72
CA LYS A 174 3.10 -11.91 17.06
C LYS A 174 2.63 -13.35 17.26
N GLY A 175 2.51 -14.10 16.15
CA GLY A 175 2.00 -15.47 16.16
C GLY A 175 0.48 -15.63 16.19
N GLN A 176 -0.29 -14.54 16.16
CA GLN A 176 -1.73 -14.60 16.01
C GLN A 176 -2.10 -15.08 14.60
N LEU A 177 -3.07 -15.98 14.48
CA LEU A 177 -3.60 -16.43 13.20
C LEU A 177 -4.37 -15.28 12.53
N LEU A 178 -4.04 -14.99 11.28
CA LEU A 178 -4.60 -13.88 10.51
C LEU A 178 -5.55 -14.39 9.42
N LEU A 179 -5.05 -15.31 8.60
CA LEU A 179 -5.75 -15.86 7.45
C LEU A 179 -5.49 -17.38 7.38
N GLU A 180 -6.48 -18.12 6.92
CA GLU A 180 -6.35 -19.51 6.48
C GLU A 180 -6.77 -19.62 5.02
N PHE A 181 -6.08 -20.45 4.25
CA PHE A 181 -6.37 -20.69 2.85
C PHE A 181 -6.27 -22.18 2.50
N GLU A 182 -7.16 -22.63 1.62
CA GLU A 182 -7.24 -24.02 1.18
C GLU A 182 -6.29 -24.26 0.01
N LYS A 183 -5.01 -24.53 0.32
CA LYS A 183 -3.93 -24.73 -0.67
C LYS A 183 -4.35 -25.64 -1.83
N GLU A 184 -4.91 -26.81 -1.53
CA GLU A 184 -5.33 -27.76 -2.57
C GLU A 184 -6.45 -27.21 -3.46
N GLU A 185 -7.38 -26.41 -2.92
CA GLU A 185 -8.47 -25.82 -3.70
C GLU A 185 -7.93 -24.76 -4.66
N ILE A 186 -7.00 -23.92 -4.19
CA ILE A 186 -6.34 -22.89 -4.98
C ILE A 186 -5.53 -23.52 -6.12
N GLU A 187 -4.73 -24.55 -5.83
CA GLU A 187 -3.95 -25.28 -6.83
C GLU A 187 -4.85 -26.00 -7.85
N LYS A 188 -5.95 -26.64 -7.39
CA LYS A 188 -6.95 -27.26 -8.29
C LYS A 188 -7.66 -26.25 -9.18
N ALA A 189 -7.80 -25.00 -8.73
CA ALA A 189 -8.34 -23.91 -9.52
C ALA A 189 -7.33 -23.32 -10.53
N GLY A 190 -6.07 -23.80 -10.52
CA GLY A 190 -5.03 -23.42 -11.47
C GLY A 190 -4.20 -22.21 -11.05
N TYR A 191 -4.22 -21.84 -9.77
CA TYR A 191 -3.45 -20.72 -9.25
C TYR A 191 -2.25 -21.21 -8.44
N GLU A 192 -1.15 -20.46 -8.51
CA GLU A 192 0.02 -20.70 -7.67
C GLU A 192 -0.25 -20.22 -6.25
N VAL A 193 0.35 -20.90 -5.26
CA VAL A 193 0.23 -20.55 -3.82
C VAL A 193 1.51 -19.91 -3.27
N THR A 194 2.52 -19.71 -4.12
CA THR A 194 3.72 -18.94 -3.78
C THR A 194 3.31 -17.60 -3.20
N THR A 195 3.74 -17.33 -1.97
CA THR A 195 3.24 -16.22 -1.14
C THR A 195 4.35 -15.21 -0.91
N PRO A 196 4.37 -14.07 -1.64
CA PRO A 196 5.25 -12.95 -1.33
C PRO A 196 5.02 -12.40 0.08
N VAL A 197 6.13 -12.10 0.77
CA VAL A 197 6.20 -11.38 2.03
C VAL A 197 7.09 -10.16 1.80
N ILE A 198 6.46 -9.00 1.67
CA ILE A 198 7.08 -7.77 1.16
C ILE A 198 7.06 -6.68 2.22
N VAL A 199 8.17 -5.97 2.38
CA VAL A 199 8.23 -4.71 3.13
C VAL A 199 7.81 -3.57 2.18
N THR A 200 6.60 -3.05 2.33
CA THR A 200 6.03 -2.08 1.37
C THR A 200 6.70 -0.72 1.47
N ASN A 201 7.04 -0.28 2.68
CA ASN A 201 7.82 0.94 2.93
C ASN A 201 9.34 0.70 2.90
N SER A 202 9.81 -0.22 2.07
CA SER A 202 11.23 -0.60 1.96
C SER A 202 12.21 0.54 1.69
N TYR A 203 11.74 1.66 1.12
CA TYR A 203 12.53 2.86 0.84
C TYR A 203 12.90 3.67 2.09
N GLU A 204 12.26 3.40 3.23
CA GLU A 204 12.54 4.04 4.53
C GLU A 204 13.68 3.35 5.29
N PHE A 205 14.17 2.22 4.78
CA PHE A 205 15.18 1.39 5.40
C PHE A 205 16.45 1.36 4.54
N SER A 206 17.61 1.25 5.20
CA SER A 206 18.91 1.21 4.51
C SER A 206 19.15 -0.14 3.86
N GLU A 207 18.75 -1.23 4.53
CA GLU A 207 18.94 -2.60 4.05
C GLU A 207 17.77 -3.50 4.49
N ILE A 208 17.36 -4.40 3.59
CA ILE A 208 16.42 -5.48 3.86
C ILE A 208 17.04 -6.76 3.30
N GLU A 209 17.38 -7.69 4.18
CA GLU A 209 18.04 -8.94 3.84
C GLU A 209 17.16 -10.12 4.23
N THR A 210 17.01 -11.11 3.34
CA THR A 210 16.41 -12.39 3.68
C THR A 210 17.43 -13.26 4.41
N VAL A 211 17.17 -13.57 5.69
CA VAL A 211 18.08 -14.33 6.55
C VAL A 211 17.73 -15.82 6.63
N ALA A 212 16.52 -16.21 6.23
CA ALA A 212 16.13 -17.60 6.14
C ALA A 212 16.67 -18.25 4.86
N PHE A 213 17.17 -19.49 4.97
CA PHE A 213 17.73 -20.21 3.83
C PHE A 213 16.99 -21.52 3.58
N LYS A 214 16.48 -21.68 2.36
CA LYS A 214 15.71 -22.84 1.86
C LYS A 214 14.42 -23.11 2.62
N GLN A 215 14.47 -23.45 3.89
CA GLN A 215 13.30 -23.80 4.67
C GLN A 215 13.15 -22.88 5.86
N VAL A 216 11.94 -22.41 6.11
CA VAL A 216 11.61 -21.60 7.29
C VAL A 216 10.45 -22.21 8.06
N GLU A 217 10.56 -22.16 9.39
CA GLU A 217 9.46 -22.48 10.31
C GLU A 217 8.74 -21.20 10.72
N ARG A 218 7.49 -21.34 11.17
CA ARG A 218 6.75 -20.22 11.76
C ARG A 218 7.55 -19.56 12.88
N GLN A 219 7.53 -18.24 12.93
CA GLN A 219 8.19 -17.46 14.00
C GLN A 219 9.73 -17.61 14.06
N ASN A 220 10.36 -18.13 13.00
CA ASN A 220 11.79 -17.98 12.81
C ASN A 220 12.07 -16.67 12.05
N ALA A 221 13.26 -16.10 12.25
CA ALA A 221 13.69 -14.91 11.51
C ALA A 221 13.61 -15.16 9.98
N LEU A 222 12.87 -14.31 9.28
CA LEU A 222 12.70 -14.36 7.83
C LEU A 222 13.47 -13.22 7.16
N LEU A 223 13.19 -11.98 7.58
CA LEU A 223 13.84 -10.78 7.07
C LEU A 223 14.54 -10.05 8.21
N LYS A 224 15.66 -9.42 7.86
CA LYS A 224 16.41 -8.49 8.68
C LYS A 224 16.29 -7.12 8.04
N VAL A 225 15.81 -6.15 8.82
CA VAL A 225 15.54 -4.78 8.37
C VAL A 225 16.45 -3.83 9.14
N GLN A 226 17.25 -3.05 8.42
CA GLN A 226 18.15 -2.06 8.98
C GLN A 226 17.63 -0.66 8.74
N ARG A 227 17.51 0.13 9.80
CA ARG A 227 17.14 1.55 9.69
C ARG A 227 18.27 2.41 9.13
N ILE A 228 17.89 3.55 8.55
CA ILE A 228 18.81 4.59 8.05
C ILE A 228 19.42 5.36 9.23
#